data_AF-A0A7Y9ZC24-F1
#
_entry.id   AF-A0A7Y9ZC24-F1
#
_cell.length_a   1.000
_cell.length_b   1.000
_cell.length_c   1.000
_cell.angle_alpha   90.00
_cell.angle_beta   90.00
_cell.angle_gamma   90.00
#
_symmetry.space_group_name_H-M   'P 1'
#
loop_
_entity.id
_entity.type
_entity.pdbx_description
1 polymer ?
#
loop_
_entity_poly.entity_id
_entity_poly.type
_entity_poly.pdbx_seq_one_letter_code
_entity_poly.pdbx_strand_id
1 'polypeptide(L)'
;MLHMFSDESKARGYITAAVVVPAGSVARVRSMCSTWAMPGSRRFHAQKESAGRRRFALASLVSAAGAVQVVIVESDRGQHDLSARGAHVLALADWAGKAGVSRWVIERDESVLGADRHLLSAARAADGAGSFEYVHLHAAQDPVLWAADLVAWAWAHGGEYRAGIDPLVAARIRV
;
A
#
# COMPACT_ATOMS: atom_id res chain seq x y z
N MET A 1 18.32 -1.37 -0.67
CA MET A 1 17.19 -2.22 -1.12
C MET A 1 15.91 -1.74 -0.47
N LEU A 2 14.84 -1.59 -1.27
CA LEU A 2 13.52 -1.14 -0.80
C LEU A 2 12.52 -2.31 -0.84
N HIS A 3 11.64 -2.36 0.14
CA HIS A 3 10.47 -3.24 0.17
C HIS A 3 9.21 -2.38 0.07
N MET A 4 8.25 -2.81 -0.73
CA MET A 4 6.99 -2.13 -0.96
C MET A 4 5.83 -3.00 -0.48
N PHE A 5 4.81 -2.38 0.12
CA PHE A 5 3.62 -3.03 0.65
C PHE A 5 2.40 -2.27 0.16
N SER A 6 1.44 -2.91 -0.51
CA SER A 6 0.30 -2.20 -1.10
C SER A 6 -1.06 -2.78 -0.75
N ASP A 7 -2.03 -1.89 -0.60
CA ASP A 7 -3.45 -2.20 -0.46
C ASP A 7 -4.28 -1.13 -1.20
N GLU A 8 -5.57 -1.39 -1.39
CA GLU A 8 -6.48 -0.56 -2.15
C GLU A 8 -7.71 -0.10 -1.37
N SER A 9 -8.21 1.07 -1.75
CA SER A 9 -9.49 1.60 -1.27
C SER A 9 -10.39 1.91 -2.46
N LYS A 10 -11.62 1.40 -2.38
CA LYS A 10 -12.68 1.58 -3.39
C LYS A 10 -13.76 2.60 -2.97
N ALA A 11 -13.59 3.21 -1.80
CA ALA A 11 -14.66 3.97 -1.14
C ALA A 11 -15.03 5.29 -1.85
N ARG A 12 -14.07 5.95 -2.52
CA ARG A 12 -14.26 7.22 -3.23
C ARG A 12 -13.39 7.29 -4.49
N GLY A 13 -13.64 6.35 -5.40
CA GLY A 13 -12.77 6.07 -6.56
C GLY A 13 -11.89 4.85 -6.32
N TYR A 14 -11.05 4.51 -7.30
CA TYR A 14 -10.06 3.47 -7.18
C TYR A 14 -8.73 4.08 -6.76
N ILE A 15 -8.26 3.74 -5.55
CA ILE A 15 -6.99 4.22 -5.01
C ILE A 15 -6.17 3.01 -4.58
N THR A 16 -4.90 2.97 -4.96
CA THR A 16 -3.92 2.03 -4.39
C THR A 16 -2.87 2.83 -3.67
N ALA A 17 -2.63 2.49 -2.41
CA ALA A 17 -1.53 3.04 -1.64
C ALA A 17 -0.43 2.00 -1.52
N ALA A 18 0.81 2.43 -1.68
CA ALA A 18 1.99 1.64 -1.42
C ALA A 18 2.86 2.31 -0.35
N VAL A 19 3.19 1.55 0.69
CA VAL A 19 4.14 1.90 1.74
C VAL A 19 5.49 1.32 1.38
N VAL A 20 6.50 2.18 1.25
CA VAL A 20 7.85 1.84 0.83
C VAL A 20 8.80 2.01 2.01
N VAL A 21 9.54 0.96 2.32
CA VAL A 21 10.39 0.85 3.51
C VAL A 21 11.76 0.33 3.12
N PRO A 22 12.88 0.95 3.56
CA PRO A 22 14.20 0.35 3.41
C PRO A 22 14.24 -1.04 4.05
N ALA A 23 14.85 -2.03 3.40
CA ALA A 23 14.87 -3.42 3.87
C ALA A 23 15.32 -3.55 5.35
N GLY A 24 16.34 -2.78 5.76
CA GLY A 24 16.85 -2.76 7.14
C GLY A 24 15.90 -2.14 8.18
N SER A 25 14.85 -1.44 7.75
CA SER A 25 13.82 -0.84 8.62
C SER A 25 12.53 -1.66 8.70
N VAL A 26 12.36 -2.69 7.85
CA VAL A 26 11.10 -3.45 7.76
C VAL A 26 10.70 -4.09 9.08
N ALA A 27 11.64 -4.71 9.81
CA ALA A 27 11.34 -5.33 11.10
C ALA A 27 10.83 -4.30 12.14
N ARG A 28 11.43 -3.10 12.16
CA ARG A 28 11.02 -2.01 13.05
C ARG A 28 9.62 -1.49 12.70
N VAL A 29 9.37 -1.23 11.41
CA VAL A 29 8.05 -0.77 10.94
C VAL A 29 6.98 -1.83 11.20
N ARG A 30 7.29 -3.11 10.97
CA ARG A 30 6.38 -4.22 11.27
C ARG A 30 6.04 -4.31 12.76
N SER A 31 7.04 -4.17 13.63
CA SER A 31 6.83 -4.15 15.09
C SER A 31 5.92 -2.99 15.49
N MET A 32 6.15 -1.79 14.96
CA MET A 32 5.28 -0.63 15.20
C MET A 32 3.85 -0.89 14.73
N CYS A 33 3.65 -1.36 13.50
CA CYS A 33 2.31 -1.63 12.98
C CYS A 33 1.58 -2.72 13.77
N SER A 34 2.30 -3.72 14.30
CA SER A 34 1.71 -4.81 15.09
C SER A 34 1.01 -4.31 16.37
N THR A 35 1.46 -3.20 16.94
CA THR A 35 0.85 -2.60 18.15
C THR A 35 -0.49 -1.94 17.85
N TRP A 36 -0.83 -1.78 16.57
CA TRP A 36 -2.10 -1.19 16.15
C TRP A 36 -3.25 -2.17 16.24
N ALA A 37 -3.06 -3.48 16.37
CA ALA A 37 -4.18 -4.39 16.59
C ALA A 37 -4.71 -4.31 18.03
N MET A 38 -6.02 -4.51 18.25
CA MET A 38 -6.55 -4.66 19.61
C MET A 38 -6.12 -6.03 20.16
N PRO A 39 -6.00 -6.18 21.49
CA PRO A 39 -5.88 -7.51 22.10
C PRO A 39 -6.95 -8.46 21.56
N GLY A 40 -6.53 -9.63 21.07
CA GLY A 40 -7.42 -10.63 20.47
C GLY A 40 -7.75 -10.42 18.99
N SER A 41 -7.46 -9.26 18.40
CA SER A 41 -7.57 -9.07 16.95
C SER A 41 -6.34 -9.63 16.23
N ARG A 42 -6.56 -10.25 15.07
CA ARG A 42 -5.49 -10.73 14.20
C ARG A 42 -4.94 -9.65 13.25
N ARG A 43 -5.66 -8.53 13.09
CA ARG A 43 -5.24 -7.43 12.22
C ARG A 43 -5.85 -6.08 12.60
N PHE A 44 -5.23 -5.01 12.14
CA PHE A 44 -5.82 -3.68 12.06
C PHE A 44 -6.53 -3.53 10.68
N HIS A 45 -7.66 -2.80 10.65
CA HIS A 45 -8.32 -2.41 9.40
C HIS A 45 -8.97 -1.04 9.59
N ALA A 46 -8.43 0.00 8.96
CA ALA A 46 -8.72 1.39 9.22
C ALA A 46 -10.23 1.71 9.21
N GLN A 47 -10.98 1.13 8.28
CA GLN A 47 -12.43 1.34 8.18
C GLN A 47 -13.21 0.83 9.41
N LYS A 48 -12.72 -0.21 10.09
CA LYS A 48 -13.38 -0.86 11.24
C LYS A 48 -12.92 -0.32 12.59
N GLU A 49 -11.98 0.62 12.60
CA GLU A 49 -11.32 1.08 13.82
C GLU A 49 -11.92 2.39 14.33
N SER A 50 -11.89 2.59 15.66
CA SER A 50 -12.34 3.83 16.27
C SER A 50 -11.51 5.02 15.80
N ALA A 51 -12.06 6.23 15.89
CA ALA A 51 -11.33 7.44 15.49
C ALA A 51 -10.03 7.62 16.29
N GLY A 52 -10.02 7.33 17.59
CA GLY A 52 -8.82 7.39 18.42
C GLY A 52 -7.74 6.41 17.97
N ARG A 53 -8.12 5.20 17.56
CA ARG A 53 -7.21 4.17 17.05
C ARG A 53 -6.63 4.53 15.69
N ARG A 54 -7.45 5.07 14.78
CA ARG A 54 -6.98 5.61 13.49
C ARG A 54 -5.96 6.74 13.69
N ARG A 55 -6.23 7.68 14.60
CA ARG A 55 -5.30 8.77 14.92
C ARG A 55 -4.00 8.27 15.55
N PHE A 56 -4.08 7.28 16.45
CA PHE A 56 -2.90 6.64 17.03
C PHE A 56 -2.02 5.95 15.97
N ALA A 57 -2.63 5.15 15.09
CA ALA A 57 -1.92 4.47 14.01
C ALA A 57 -1.29 5.47 13.03
N LEU A 58 -2.04 6.52 12.66
CA LEU A 58 -1.55 7.60 11.80
C LEU A 58 -0.36 8.33 12.43
N ALA A 59 -0.46 8.76 13.69
CA ALA A 59 0.63 9.42 14.38
C ALA A 59 1.87 8.52 14.49
N SER A 60 1.68 7.24 14.78
CA SER A 60 2.76 6.24 14.79
C SER A 60 3.46 6.15 13.43
N LEU A 61 2.70 6.05 12.34
CA LEU A 61 3.26 5.99 10.99
C LEU A 61 4.02 7.27 10.62
N VAL A 62 3.48 8.44 10.94
CA VAL A 62 4.12 9.74 10.71
C VAL A 62 5.42 9.87 11.51
N SER A 63 5.46 9.39 12.76
CA SER A 63 6.70 9.36 13.55
C SER A 63 7.82 8.52 12.90
N ALA A 64 7.45 7.61 11.99
CA ALA A 64 8.38 6.78 11.24
C ALA A 64 8.76 7.36 9.86
N ALA A 65 8.49 8.65 9.59
CA ALA A 65 8.74 9.30 8.29
C ALA A 65 10.18 9.16 7.77
N GLY A 66 11.19 9.05 8.65
CA GLY A 66 12.57 8.79 8.24
C GLY A 66 12.82 7.39 7.66
N ALA A 67 11.83 6.51 7.70
CA ALA A 67 11.91 5.12 7.29
C ALA A 67 10.73 4.62 6.46
N VAL A 68 9.75 5.50 6.20
CA VAL A 68 8.51 5.19 5.49
C VAL A 68 8.27 6.27 4.45
N GLN A 69 8.06 5.83 3.22
CA GLN A 69 7.56 6.66 2.13
C GLN A 69 6.25 6.08 1.61
N VAL A 70 5.40 6.94 1.06
CA VAL A 70 4.11 6.57 0.49
C VAL A 70 4.07 6.91 -0.99
N VAL A 71 3.59 5.97 -1.79
CA VAL A 71 3.23 6.17 -3.19
C VAL A 71 1.73 5.98 -3.31
N ILE A 72 1.06 6.95 -3.94
CA ILE A 72 -0.37 6.86 -4.21
C ILE A 72 -0.59 6.72 -5.72
N VAL A 73 -1.39 5.73 -6.10
CA VAL A 73 -1.97 5.64 -7.45
C VAL A 73 -3.47 5.90 -7.33
N GLU A 74 -3.98 6.86 -8.10
CA GLU A 74 -5.39 7.22 -8.14
C GLU A 74 -5.90 7.22 -9.59
N SER A 75 -7.06 6.62 -9.83
CA SER A 75 -7.72 6.73 -11.12
C SER A 75 -8.34 8.11 -11.32
N ASP A 76 -8.50 8.52 -12.58
CA ASP A 76 -9.32 9.68 -12.93
C ASP A 76 -10.78 9.53 -12.43
N ARG A 77 -11.44 10.67 -12.17
CA ARG A 77 -12.80 10.70 -11.59
C ARG A 77 -13.78 9.89 -12.45
N GLY A 78 -14.47 8.94 -11.83
CA GLY A 78 -15.54 8.15 -12.47
C GLY A 78 -15.13 6.74 -12.91
N GLN A 79 -13.84 6.40 -12.83
CA GLN A 79 -13.38 5.02 -13.05
C GLN A 79 -13.43 4.23 -11.74
N HIS A 80 -14.33 3.24 -11.68
CA HIS A 80 -14.58 2.42 -10.49
C HIS A 80 -14.38 0.91 -10.73
N ASP A 81 -14.03 0.52 -11.96
CA ASP A 81 -14.07 -0.88 -12.41
C ASP A 81 -12.74 -1.63 -12.29
N LEU A 82 -12.80 -2.95 -12.41
CA LEU A 82 -11.65 -3.88 -12.45
C LEU A 82 -10.57 -3.48 -13.48
N SER A 83 -10.94 -2.75 -14.53
CA SER A 83 -9.99 -2.17 -15.49
C SER A 83 -9.00 -1.19 -14.83
N ALA A 84 -9.42 -0.48 -13.78
CA ALA A 84 -8.56 0.42 -13.01
C ALA A 84 -7.46 -0.36 -12.26
N ARG A 85 -7.76 -1.56 -11.75
CA ARG A 85 -6.76 -2.36 -11.03
C ARG A 85 -5.54 -2.66 -11.88
N GLY A 86 -5.75 -3.06 -13.13
CA GLY A 86 -4.65 -3.40 -14.03
C GLY A 86 -3.72 -2.21 -14.26
N ALA A 87 -4.30 -1.04 -14.55
CA ALA A 87 -3.55 0.20 -14.68
C ALA A 87 -2.78 0.57 -13.39
N HIS A 88 -3.41 0.41 -12.22
CA HIS A 88 -2.78 0.66 -10.93
C HIS A 88 -1.59 -0.28 -10.66
N VAL A 89 -1.76 -1.58 -10.91
CA VAL A 89 -0.71 -2.59 -10.72
C VAL A 89 0.46 -2.33 -11.65
N LEU A 90 0.20 -2.02 -12.93
CA LEU A 90 1.26 -1.71 -13.90
C LEU A 90 2.00 -0.42 -13.55
N ALA A 91 1.28 0.62 -13.12
CA ALA A 91 1.88 1.87 -12.68
C ALA A 91 2.77 1.70 -11.45
N LEU A 92 2.34 0.91 -10.45
CA LEU A 92 3.18 0.57 -9.30
C LEU A 92 4.37 -0.32 -9.69
N ALA A 93 4.21 -1.24 -10.63
CA ALA A 93 5.30 -2.09 -11.12
C ALA A 93 6.39 -1.25 -11.80
N ASP A 94 6.00 -0.33 -12.69
CA ASP A 94 6.92 0.61 -13.35
C ASP A 94 7.64 1.50 -12.32
N TRP A 95 6.89 2.08 -11.39
CA TRP A 95 7.47 2.89 -10.31
C TRP A 95 8.45 2.07 -9.45
N ALA A 96 8.08 0.86 -9.07
CA ALA A 96 8.89 -0.04 -8.26
C ALA A 96 10.20 -0.41 -8.95
N GLY A 97 10.16 -0.70 -10.25
CA GLY A 97 11.35 -0.96 -11.07
C GLY A 97 12.31 0.23 -11.08
N LYS A 98 11.79 1.43 -11.35
CA LYS A 98 12.58 2.69 -11.38
C LYS A 98 13.15 3.06 -10.01
N ALA A 99 12.42 2.80 -8.93
CA ALA A 99 12.84 3.09 -7.56
C ALA A 99 13.84 2.06 -7.00
N GLY A 100 14.11 0.95 -7.70
CA GLY A 100 14.97 -0.12 -7.19
C GLY A 100 14.33 -0.89 -6.02
N VAL A 101 13.01 -1.07 -6.06
CA VAL A 101 12.32 -2.00 -5.16
C VAL A 101 12.85 -3.41 -5.44
N SER A 102 13.06 -4.15 -4.36
CA SER A 102 13.55 -5.54 -4.41
C SER A 102 12.46 -6.55 -4.05
N ARG A 103 11.45 -6.11 -3.29
CA ARG A 103 10.32 -6.96 -2.87
C ARG A 103 9.03 -6.14 -2.80
N TRP A 104 7.96 -6.67 -3.37
CA TRP A 104 6.61 -6.10 -3.29
C TRP A 104 5.63 -7.09 -2.66
N VAL A 105 5.07 -6.73 -1.51
CA VAL A 105 3.99 -7.45 -0.85
C VAL A 105 2.66 -6.79 -1.21
N ILE A 106 1.77 -7.57 -1.81
CA ILE A 106 0.44 -7.11 -2.24
C ILE A 106 -0.60 -7.73 -1.30
N GLU A 107 -1.57 -6.96 -0.82
CA GLU A 107 -2.69 -7.55 -0.09
C GLU A 107 -3.44 -8.54 -0.99
N ARG A 108 -3.65 -9.75 -0.46
CA ARG A 108 -4.30 -10.84 -1.18
C ARG A 108 -5.81 -10.66 -1.22
N ASP A 109 -6.33 -10.52 -2.43
CA ASP A 109 -7.74 -10.67 -2.78
C ASP A 109 -7.85 -11.80 -3.83
N GLU A 110 -8.58 -12.87 -3.49
CA GLU A 110 -8.71 -14.06 -4.36
C GLU A 110 -9.39 -13.73 -5.70
N SER A 111 -10.24 -12.70 -5.74
CA SER A 111 -10.98 -12.34 -6.94
C SER A 111 -10.10 -11.77 -8.06
N VAL A 112 -8.92 -11.26 -7.70
CA VAL A 112 -8.01 -10.54 -8.61
C VAL A 112 -6.60 -11.15 -8.69
N LEU A 113 -6.28 -12.11 -7.81
CA LEU A 113 -4.97 -12.76 -7.73
C LEU A 113 -4.48 -13.33 -9.07
N GLY A 114 -5.37 -13.97 -9.84
CA GLY A 114 -5.03 -14.53 -11.14
C GLY A 114 -4.68 -13.46 -12.17
N ALA A 115 -5.45 -12.37 -12.21
CA ALA A 115 -5.24 -11.25 -13.10
C ALA A 115 -3.93 -10.52 -12.78
N ASP A 116 -3.66 -10.25 -11.49
CA ASP A 116 -2.43 -9.58 -11.05
C ASP A 116 -1.18 -10.38 -11.44
N ARG A 117 -1.21 -11.70 -11.25
CA ARG A 117 -0.09 -12.58 -11.64
C ARG A 117 0.15 -12.53 -13.15
N HIS A 118 -0.92 -12.56 -13.94
CA HIS A 118 -0.80 -12.47 -15.39
C HIS A 118 -0.21 -11.13 -15.83
N LEU A 119 -0.72 -10.02 -15.30
CA LEU A 119 -0.24 -8.67 -15.60
C LEU A 119 1.23 -8.46 -15.21
N LEU A 120 1.62 -8.85 -13.99
CA LEU A 120 3.00 -8.71 -13.52
C LEU A 120 3.96 -9.61 -14.31
N SER A 121 3.52 -10.80 -14.73
CA SER A 121 4.30 -11.67 -15.61
C SER A 121 4.49 -11.04 -16.99
N ALA A 122 3.43 -10.49 -17.58
CA ALA A 122 3.49 -9.83 -18.88
C ALA A 122 4.39 -8.59 -18.86
N ALA A 123 4.26 -7.75 -17.82
CA ALA A 123 5.09 -6.56 -17.63
C ALA A 123 6.58 -6.89 -17.53
N ARG A 124 6.94 -7.95 -16.78
CA ARG A 124 8.33 -8.41 -16.67
C ARG A 124 8.91 -8.89 -18.00
N ALA A 125 8.10 -9.54 -18.83
CA ALA A 125 8.54 -10.03 -20.14
C ALA A 125 8.79 -8.90 -21.15
N ALA A 126 8.06 -7.78 -21.03
CA ALA A 126 8.12 -6.68 -21.99
C ALA A 126 9.31 -5.73 -21.76
N ASP A 127 9.60 -5.34 -20.51
CA ASP A 127 10.51 -4.21 -20.24
C ASP A 127 11.91 -4.60 -19.74
N GLY A 128 12.18 -5.88 -19.48
CA GLY A 128 13.36 -6.26 -18.68
C GLY A 128 13.40 -5.56 -17.31
N ALA A 129 12.26 -5.00 -16.88
CA ALA A 129 12.09 -4.18 -15.69
C ALA A 129 12.64 -4.93 -14.49
N GLY A 130 13.51 -4.26 -13.73
CA GLY A 130 14.24 -4.82 -12.59
C GLY A 130 13.37 -5.77 -11.78
N SER A 131 13.80 -7.04 -11.69
CA SER A 131 12.99 -8.11 -11.12
C SER A 131 12.90 -7.96 -9.61
N PHE A 132 11.97 -7.16 -9.11
CA PHE A 132 11.57 -7.26 -7.72
C PHE A 132 10.84 -8.58 -7.52
N GLU A 133 11.05 -9.25 -6.40
CA GLU A 133 10.17 -10.35 -5.99
C GLU A 133 8.80 -9.80 -5.63
N TYR A 134 7.71 -10.54 -5.90
CA TYR A 134 6.40 -10.17 -5.35
C TYR A 134 5.70 -11.36 -4.72
N VAL A 135 4.86 -11.07 -3.72
CA VAL A 135 4.03 -12.06 -3.03
C VAL A 135 2.69 -11.44 -2.66
N HIS A 136 1.64 -12.25 -2.71
CA HIS A 136 0.33 -11.86 -2.19
C HIS A 136 0.16 -12.46 -0.80
N LEU A 137 -0.09 -11.62 0.21
CA LEU A 137 -0.31 -12.03 1.59
C LEU A 137 -1.64 -11.50 2.10
N HIS A 138 -2.32 -12.27 2.93
CA HIS A 138 -3.46 -11.73 3.68
C HIS A 138 -2.98 -10.67 4.67
N ALA A 139 -3.79 -9.63 4.93
CA ALA A 139 -3.45 -8.56 5.86
C ALA A 139 -2.94 -9.07 7.21
N ALA A 140 -3.49 -10.15 7.77
CA ALA A 140 -3.05 -10.71 9.05
C ALA A 140 -1.61 -11.29 9.05
N GLN A 141 -1.01 -11.53 7.88
CA GLN A 141 0.32 -12.15 7.77
C GLN A 141 1.47 -11.15 7.83
N ASP A 142 1.25 -9.88 7.45
CA ASP A 142 2.26 -8.84 7.58
C ASP A 142 1.63 -7.51 8.02
N PRO A 143 1.89 -7.05 9.26
CA PRO A 143 1.39 -5.78 9.77
C PRO A 143 1.72 -4.55 8.94
N VAL A 144 2.75 -4.57 8.07
CA VAL A 144 3.03 -3.43 7.20
C VAL A 144 1.95 -3.24 6.13
N LEU A 145 1.19 -4.29 5.79
CA LEU A 145 -0.02 -4.16 4.95
C LEU A 145 -1.09 -3.30 5.63
N TRP A 146 -1.14 -3.26 6.97
CA TRP A 146 -2.08 -2.40 7.69
C TRP A 146 -1.75 -0.92 7.53
N ALA A 147 -0.47 -0.59 7.32
CA ALA A 147 -0.06 0.76 6.98
C ALA A 147 -0.53 1.14 5.57
N ALA A 148 -0.47 0.21 4.61
CA ALA A 148 -1.00 0.43 3.27
C ALA A 148 -2.53 0.63 3.28
N ASP A 149 -3.28 -0.21 4.01
CA ASP A 149 -4.73 -0.05 4.25
C ASP A 149 -5.04 1.30 4.89
N LEU A 150 -4.32 1.69 5.95
CA LEU A 150 -4.50 2.99 6.61
C LEU A 150 -4.28 4.15 5.66
N VAL A 151 -3.24 4.11 4.83
CA VAL A 151 -2.92 5.17 3.88
C VAL A 151 -3.96 5.25 2.77
N ALA A 152 -4.35 4.10 2.18
CA ALA A 152 -5.39 4.04 1.15
C ALA A 152 -6.73 4.59 1.69
N TRP A 153 -7.08 4.19 2.92
CA TRP A 153 -8.26 4.67 3.63
C TRP A 153 -8.17 6.18 3.89
N ALA A 154 -7.06 6.67 4.44
CA ALA A 154 -6.88 8.09 4.77
C ALA A 154 -6.93 8.99 3.54
N TRP A 155 -6.31 8.56 2.44
CA TRP A 155 -6.34 9.27 1.16
C TRP A 155 -7.77 9.37 0.62
N ALA A 156 -8.50 8.26 0.61
CA ALA A 156 -9.88 8.20 0.15
C ALA A 156 -10.84 9.01 1.04
N HIS A 157 -10.63 9.01 2.36
CA HIS A 157 -11.47 9.75 3.31
C HIS A 157 -11.25 11.26 3.21
N GLY A 158 -10.02 11.70 2.93
CA GLY A 158 -9.69 13.12 2.84
C GLY A 158 -9.60 13.80 4.21
N GLY A 159 -9.73 15.13 4.22
CA GLY A 159 -9.72 15.95 5.43
C GLY A 159 -8.46 15.80 6.26
N GLU A 160 -8.62 15.75 7.59
CA GLU A 160 -7.50 15.63 8.55
C GLU A 160 -6.64 14.38 8.32
N TYR A 161 -7.24 13.27 7.86
CA TYR A 161 -6.53 12.01 7.67
C TYR A 161 -5.59 12.06 6.48
N ARG A 162 -6.06 12.61 5.35
CA ARG A 162 -5.20 12.85 4.18
C ARG A 162 -4.09 13.84 4.51
N ALA A 163 -4.43 14.97 5.13
CA ALA A 163 -3.43 15.96 5.55
C ALA A 163 -2.37 15.35 6.49
N GLY A 164 -2.76 14.39 7.34
CA GLY A 164 -1.84 13.69 8.23
C GLY A 164 -0.85 12.75 7.52
N ILE A 165 -1.21 12.15 6.37
CA ILE A 165 -0.30 11.31 5.59
C ILE A 165 0.53 12.08 4.55
N ASP A 166 0.12 13.30 4.19
CA ASP A 166 0.81 14.12 3.16
C ASP A 166 2.34 14.23 3.37
N PRO A 167 2.88 14.38 4.60
CA PRO A 167 4.34 14.41 4.81
C PRO A 167 5.08 13.13 4.42
N LEU A 168 4.38 12.00 4.31
CA LEU A 168 4.94 10.71 3.92
C LEU A 168 4.89 10.48 2.40
N VAL A 169 4.08 11.26 1.67
CA VAL A 169 3.83 11.04 0.25
C VAL A 169 5.04 11.46 -0.57
N ALA A 170 5.74 10.47 -1.13
CA ALA A 170 6.89 10.66 -2.00
C ALA A 170 6.51 10.73 -3.48
N ALA A 171 5.41 10.09 -3.89
CA ALA A 171 4.93 10.11 -5.26
C ALA A 171 3.41 9.98 -5.36
N ARG A 172 2.86 10.59 -6.40
CA ARG A 172 1.46 10.47 -6.81
C ARG A 172 1.41 10.17 -8.30
N ILE A 173 0.69 9.11 -8.66
CA ILE A 173 0.53 8.66 -10.03
C ILE A 173 -0.96 8.69 -10.36
N ARG A 174 -1.29 9.24 -11.52
CA ARG A 174 -2.65 9.22 -12.06
C ARG A 174 -2.70 8.29 -13.26
N VAL A 175 -3.75 7.50 -13.33
CA VAL A 175 -3.99 6.50 -14.39
C VAL A 175 -5.43 6.51 -14.86
#